data_AF-A0A7S1Y1M4-F1
#
_entry.id   AF-A0A7S1Y1M4-F1
#
_cell.length_a   1.000
_cell.length_b   1.000
_cell.length_c   1.000
_cell.angle_alpha   90.00
_cell.angle_beta   90.00
_cell.angle_gamma   90.00
#
_symmetry.space_group_name_H-M   'P 1'
#
loop_
_entity.id
_entity.type
_entity.pdbx_description
1 polymer ?
#
loop_
_entity_poly.entity_id
_entity_poly.type
_entity_poly.pdbx_seq_one_letter_code
_entity_poly.pdbx_strand_id
1 'polypeptide(L)'
;GSYLTVLKMNSQAFGSFGEKQMSKLGSCMATNVCLGFMSQRIDNWAHIGGAAAGALFTVAFGPRLELRQRLNGEYFLIDSPLIRFPRFLESLPEKVYKRVSRMKLRLEVNRRLNGLPERPWRRDPQNYVPKDYVPSQDD
;
A
#
# COMPACT_ATOMS: atom_id res chain seq x y z
N GLY A 1 9.38 -2.57 -3.64
CA GLY A 1 10.28 -1.73 -4.44
C GLY A 1 10.00 -0.27 -4.18
N SER A 2 9.15 0.34 -5.01
CA SER A 2 8.78 1.76 -4.95
C SER A 2 8.49 2.30 -3.55
N TYR A 3 7.59 1.66 -2.79
CA TYR A 3 7.19 2.18 -1.48
C TYR A 3 8.35 2.22 -0.46
N LEU A 4 9.18 1.17 -0.41
CA LEU A 4 10.40 1.17 0.41
C LEU A 4 11.35 2.32 0.00
N THR A 5 11.48 2.56 -1.30
CA THR A 5 12.30 3.65 -1.84
C THR A 5 11.75 5.02 -1.43
N VAL A 6 10.44 5.24 -1.45
CA VAL A 6 9.81 6.48 -0.97
C VAL A 6 10.12 6.69 0.51
N LEU A 7 9.93 5.68 1.35
CA LEU A 7 10.21 5.78 2.79
C LEU A 7 11.69 6.10 3.05
N LYS A 8 12.59 5.47 2.29
CA LYS A 8 14.03 5.70 2.41
C LYS A 8 14.44 7.10 1.97
N MET A 9 13.95 7.57 0.83
CA MET A 9 14.27 8.89 0.28
C MET A 9 13.75 10.04 1.16
N ASN A 10 12.65 9.79 1.87
CA ASN A 10 11.97 10.77 2.69
C ASN A 10 12.05 10.42 4.18
N SER A 11 13.14 9.75 4.60
CA SER A 11 13.31 9.27 5.97
C SER A 11 13.27 10.40 6.99
N GLN A 12 13.76 11.59 6.62
CA GLN A 12 13.67 12.79 7.47
C GLN A 12 12.22 13.25 7.67
N ALA A 13 11.38 13.16 6.63
CA ALA A 13 9.97 13.53 6.71
C ALA A 13 9.13 12.49 7.46
N PHE A 14 9.45 11.20 7.30
CA PHE A 14 8.68 10.11 7.93
C PHE A 14 9.20 9.68 9.30
N GLY A 15 10.44 10.01 9.64
CA GLY A 15 11.08 9.70 10.92
C GLY A 15 10.87 8.25 11.38
N SER A 16 10.59 8.09 12.67
CA SER A 16 10.41 6.79 13.33
C SER A 16 9.23 5.97 12.77
N PHE A 17 8.23 6.62 12.19
CA PHE A 17 7.11 5.94 11.54
C PHE A 17 7.56 5.26 10.24
N GLY A 18 8.34 5.98 9.43
CA GLY A 18 8.92 5.45 8.20
C GLY A 18 9.84 4.26 8.46
N GLU A 19 10.67 4.34 9.49
CA GLU A 19 11.58 3.26 9.90
C GLU A 19 10.82 1.99 10.32
N LYS A 20 9.78 2.14 11.15
CA LYS A 20 8.94 1.01 11.57
C LYS A 20 8.25 0.36 10.37
N GLN A 21 7.74 1.15 9.43
CA GLN A 21 7.14 0.61 8.22
C GLN A 21 8.16 -0.08 7.32
N MET A 22 9.34 0.53 7.14
CA MET A 22 10.42 -0.03 6.33
C MET A 22 10.87 -1.39 6.88
N SER A 23 10.99 -1.53 8.20
CA SER A 23 11.32 -2.80 8.86
C SER A 23 10.25 -3.88 8.63
N LYS A 24 8.96 -3.54 8.83
CA LYS A 24 7.85 -4.47 8.58
C LYS A 24 7.78 -4.94 7.13
N LEU A 25 7.89 -4.00 6.20
CA LEU A 25 7.88 -4.28 4.76
C LEU A 25 9.10 -5.09 4.34
N GLY A 26 10.27 -4.74 4.85
CA GLY A 26 11.51 -5.46 4.58
C GLY A 26 11.41 -6.92 5.02
N SER A 27 10.95 -7.15 6.25
CA SER A 27 10.73 -8.50 6.79
C SER A 27 9.69 -9.29 5.99
N CYS A 28 8.56 -8.66 5.65
CA CYS A 28 7.53 -9.29 4.83
C CYS A 28 8.04 -9.65 3.43
N MET A 29 8.75 -8.73 2.77
CA MET A 29 9.34 -8.97 1.45
C MET A 29 10.38 -10.07 1.50
N ALA A 30 11.30 -10.03 2.47
CA ALA A 30 12.32 -11.06 2.65
C ALA A 30 11.68 -12.44 2.87
N THR A 31 10.66 -12.52 3.73
CA THR A 31 9.93 -13.77 3.98
C THR A 31 9.28 -14.30 2.70
N ASN A 32 8.57 -13.44 1.97
CA ASN A 32 7.91 -13.83 0.72
C ASN A 32 8.90 -14.26 -0.37
N VAL A 33 10.07 -13.61 -0.44
CA VAL A 33 11.12 -14.00 -1.39
C VAL A 33 11.74 -15.34 -0.99
N CYS A 34 12.05 -15.56 0.29
CA CYS A 34 12.58 -16.84 0.79
C CYS A 34 11.60 -17.99 0.53
N LEU A 35 10.32 -17.81 0.87
CA LEU A 35 9.27 -18.81 0.61
C LEU A 35 9.06 -19.02 -0.89
N GLY A 36 9.15 -17.96 -1.68
CA GLY A 36 9.13 -18.03 -3.14
C GLY A 36 10.26 -18.87 -3.70
N PHE A 37 11.49 -18.69 -3.21
CA PHE A 37 12.64 -19.50 -3.64
C PHE A 37 12.52 -20.98 -3.25
N MET A 38 11.79 -21.29 -2.18
CA MET A 38 11.48 -22.67 -1.79
C MET A 38 10.39 -23.33 -2.65
N SER A 39 9.66 -22.57 -3.49
CA SER A 39 8.57 -23.08 -4.34
C SER A 39 8.81 -22.76 -5.82
N GLN A 40 9.08 -23.80 -6.63
CA GLN A 40 9.33 -23.68 -8.08
C GLN A 40 8.16 -23.12 -8.92
N ARG A 41 6.98 -22.92 -8.32
CA ARG A 41 5.79 -22.41 -9.04
C ARG A 41 5.64 -20.89 -8.98
N ILE A 42 6.50 -20.20 -8.22
CA ILE A 42 6.44 -18.74 -8.05
C ILE A 42 7.56 -18.10 -8.87
N ASP A 43 7.20 -17.19 -9.78
CA ASP A 43 8.15 -16.43 -10.61
C ASP A 43 8.89 -15.38 -9.77
N ASN A 44 9.84 -15.83 -8.94
CA ASN A 44 10.62 -14.96 -8.05
C ASN A 44 11.38 -13.88 -8.83
N TRP A 45 11.88 -14.22 -10.01
CA TRP A 45 12.59 -13.28 -10.90
C TRP A 45 11.69 -12.16 -11.40
N ALA A 46 10.43 -12.43 -11.72
CA ALA A 46 9.47 -11.41 -12.13
C ALA A 46 9.12 -10.46 -10.97
N HIS A 47 8.95 -11.00 -9.76
CA HIS A 47 8.68 -10.20 -8.56
C HIS A 47 9.87 -9.33 -8.14
N ILE A 48 11.09 -9.88 -8.16
CA ILE A 48 12.32 -9.15 -7.88
C ILE A 48 12.56 -8.07 -8.95
N GLY A 49 12.40 -8.41 -10.23
CA GLY A 49 12.52 -7.48 -11.35
C GLY A 49 11.51 -6.33 -11.26
N GLY A 50 10.24 -6.64 -10.99
CA GLY A 50 9.21 -5.62 -10.78
C GLY A 50 9.48 -4.73 -9.56
N ALA A 51 9.99 -5.31 -8.46
CA ALA A 51 10.39 -4.54 -7.29
C ALA A 51 11.57 -3.60 -7.57
N ALA A 52 12.58 -4.05 -8.31
CA ALA A 52 13.74 -3.26 -8.72
C ALA A 52 13.35 -2.14 -9.69
N ALA A 53 12.57 -2.47 -10.73
CA ALA A 53 12.08 -1.49 -11.69
C ALA A 53 11.23 -0.40 -11.02
N GLY A 54 10.33 -0.78 -10.10
CA GLY A 54 9.55 0.17 -9.32
C GLY A 54 10.40 1.05 -8.41
N ALA A 55 11.47 0.51 -7.81
CA ALA A 55 12.42 1.29 -7.02
C ALA A 55 13.17 2.32 -7.88
N LEU A 56 13.69 1.90 -9.04
CA LEU A 56 14.37 2.80 -10.00
C LEU A 56 13.44 3.91 -10.48
N PHE A 57 12.19 3.55 -10.82
CA PHE A 57 11.19 4.53 -11.22
C PHE A 57 10.94 5.56 -10.11
N THR A 58 10.84 5.15 -8.85
CA THR A 58 10.71 6.07 -7.72
C THR A 58 11.94 6.94 -7.51
N VAL A 59 13.16 6.44 -7.73
CA VAL A 59 14.37 7.28 -7.65
C VAL A 59 14.32 8.40 -8.69
N ALA A 60 13.83 8.10 -9.89
CA ALA A 60 13.74 9.04 -11.00
C ALA A 60 12.57 10.03 -10.86
N PHE A 61 11.38 9.54 -10.55
CA PHE A 61 10.13 10.31 -10.64
C PHE A 61 9.38 10.45 -9.31
N GLY A 62 9.87 9.81 -8.25
CA GLY A 62 9.22 9.81 -6.95
C GLY A 62 9.44 11.12 -6.17
N PRO A 63 8.60 11.35 -5.15
CA PRO A 63 8.64 12.57 -4.36
C PRO A 63 9.90 12.62 -3.49
N ARG A 64 10.48 13.82 -3.38
CA ARG A 64 11.58 14.16 -2.46
C ARG A 64 11.14 15.34 -1.62
N LEU A 65 10.63 15.01 -0.45
CA LEU A 65 10.04 15.90 0.53
C LEU A 65 11.17 16.55 1.33
N GLU A 66 11.35 17.84 1.13
CA GLU A 66 12.31 18.66 1.87
C GLU A 66 11.55 19.61 2.80
N LEU A 67 11.94 19.65 4.07
CA LEU A 67 11.50 20.69 4.99
C LEU A 67 12.36 21.94 4.73
N ARG A 68 11.72 23.03 4.31
CA ARG A 68 12.39 24.32 4.10
C ARG A 68 11.82 25.35 5.05
N GLN A 69 12.68 26.20 5.57
CA GLN A 69 12.29 27.32 6.40
C GLN A 69 12.18 28.58 5.54
N ARG A 70 11.11 29.33 5.71
CA ARG A 70 10.88 30.62 5.08
C ARG A 70 11.45 31.74 5.95
N LEU A 71 11.67 32.93 5.36
CA LEU A 71 12.25 34.09 6.04
C LEU A 71 11.47 34.57 7.28
N ASN A 72 10.17 34.24 7.36
CA ASN A 72 9.30 34.53 8.49
C ASN A 72 9.34 33.44 9.60
N GLY A 73 10.22 32.43 9.46
CA GLY A 73 10.38 31.34 10.41
C GLY A 73 9.44 30.15 10.20
N GLU A 74 8.48 30.23 9.27
CA GLU A 74 7.55 29.13 8.96
C GLU A 74 8.28 27.99 8.23
N TYR A 75 7.98 26.76 8.63
CA TYR A 75 8.43 25.56 7.92
C TYR A 75 7.36 25.12 6.92
N PHE A 76 7.79 24.79 5.71
CA PHE A 76 6.93 24.24 4.68
C PHE A 76 7.61 23.06 3.99
N LEU A 77 6.77 22.14 3.49
CA LEU A 77 7.23 20.94 2.82
C LEU A 77 7.23 21.18 1.31
N ILE A 78 8.39 21.04 0.68
CA ILE A 78 8.55 21.13 -0.78
C ILE A 78 8.78 19.73 -1.32
N ASP A 79 8.17 19.41 -2.46
CA ASP A 79 8.50 18.23 -3.26
C ASP A 79 9.46 18.60 -4.40
N SER A 80 10.65 17.99 -4.40
CA SER A 80 11.75 18.25 -5.35
C SER A 80 12.15 16.97 -6.10
N PRO A 81 11.29 16.40 -6.97
CA PRO A 81 11.59 15.15 -7.68
C PRO A 81 12.81 15.29 -8.61
N LEU A 82 13.57 14.21 -8.81
CA LEU A 82 14.79 14.23 -9.63
C LEU A 82 14.48 14.56 -11.10
N ILE A 83 13.44 13.93 -11.65
CA ILE A 83 12.92 14.20 -12.99
C ILE A 83 11.47 14.65 -12.83
N ARG A 84 11.19 15.90 -13.22
CA ARG A 84 9.83 16.40 -13.26
C ARG A 84 9.12 15.84 -14.49
N PHE A 85 7.89 15.35 -14.32
CA PHE A 85 7.10 14.97 -15.47
C PHE A 85 6.88 16.19 -16.38
N PRO A 86 6.99 16.03 -17.72
CA PRO A 86 6.61 17.09 -18.62
C PRO A 86 5.10 17.39 -18.45
N ARG A 87 4.73 18.67 -18.44
CA ARG A 87 3.36 19.15 -18.11
C ARG A 87 2.24 18.44 -18.88
N PHE A 88 2.49 17.93 -20.09
CA PHE A 88 1.49 17.19 -20.84
C PHE A 88 1.10 15.85 -20.19
N LEU A 89 2.02 15.20 -19.45
CA LEU A 89 1.75 13.95 -18.73
C LEU A 89 0.99 14.19 -17.39
N GLU A 90 1.04 15.40 -16.82
CA GLU A 90 0.26 15.75 -15.62
C GLU A 90 -1.25 15.77 -15.89
N SER A 91 -1.68 15.90 -17.14
CA SER A 91 -3.09 15.86 -17.57
C SER A 91 -3.63 14.46 -17.90
N LEU A 92 -2.74 13.46 -18.04
CA LEU A 92 -3.09 12.06 -18.27
C LEU A 92 -3.65 11.26 -17.07
N PRO A 93 -3.52 11.66 -15.78
CA PRO A 93 -4.00 10.87 -14.65
C PRO A 93 -5.50 10.59 -14.71
N GLU A 94 -6.35 11.54 -15.12
CA GLU A 94 -7.80 11.31 -15.09
C GLU A 94 -8.26 10.23 -16.09
N LYS A 95 -7.74 10.26 -17.32
CA LYS A 95 -8.15 9.33 -18.38
C LYS A 95 -7.61 7.93 -18.12
N VAL A 96 -6.37 7.84 -17.63
CA VAL A 96 -5.73 6.57 -17.27
C VAL A 96 -6.37 6.01 -16.00
N TYR A 97 -6.64 6.83 -14.99
CA TYR A 97 -7.36 6.41 -13.78
C TYR A 97 -8.74 5.86 -14.12
N LYS A 98 -9.54 6.55 -14.95
CA LYS A 98 -10.86 6.06 -15.41
C LYS A 98 -10.79 4.78 -16.26
N ARG A 99 -9.65 4.50 -16.91
CA ARG A 99 -9.45 3.28 -17.72
C ARG A 99 -8.94 2.11 -16.88
N VAL A 100 -8.01 2.37 -15.97
CA VAL A 100 -7.50 1.39 -15.00
C VAL A 100 -8.55 1.04 -13.95
N SER A 101 -9.35 2.01 -13.48
CA SER A 101 -10.48 1.74 -12.57
C SER A 101 -11.55 0.89 -13.26
N ARG A 102 -11.85 1.14 -14.55
CA ARG A 102 -12.71 0.26 -15.36
C ARG A 102 -12.14 -1.14 -15.55
N MET A 103 -10.82 -1.28 -15.67
CA MET A 103 -10.16 -2.59 -15.71
C MET A 103 -10.19 -3.30 -14.36
N LYS A 104 -9.97 -2.59 -13.24
CA LYS A 104 -10.13 -3.13 -11.88
C LYS A 104 -11.59 -3.53 -11.60
N LEU A 105 -12.56 -2.76 -12.08
CA LEU A 105 -13.99 -3.10 -12.01
C LEU A 105 -14.32 -4.36 -12.82
N ARG A 106 -13.60 -4.65 -13.91
CA ARG A 106 -13.79 -5.88 -14.71
C ARG A 106 -13.08 -7.11 -14.14
N LEU A 107 -12.07 -6.93 -13.29
CA LEU A 107 -11.44 -8.03 -12.54
C LEU A 107 -12.32 -8.54 -11.38
N GLU A 108 -13.36 -7.81 -11.01
CA GLU A 108 -14.36 -8.25 -10.01
C GLU A 108 -15.69 -8.75 -10.61
N VAL A 109 -15.82 -8.84 -11.94
CA VAL A 109 -17.08 -9.31 -12.59
C VAL A 109 -16.93 -10.72 -13.15
N ASN A 110 -16.45 -11.63 -12.30
CA ASN A 110 -16.86 -13.03 -12.31
C ASN A 110 -16.76 -13.66 -10.91
N ARG A 111 -17.01 -12.85 -9.88
CA ARG A 111 -17.43 -13.37 -8.57
C ARG A 111 -18.93 -13.11 -8.48
N ARG A 112 -19.71 -14.02 -9.07
CA ARG A 112 -21.11 -14.20 -8.62
C ARG A 112 -21.03 -14.62 -7.16
N LEU A 113 -21.07 -13.64 -6.26
CA LEU A 113 -21.17 -13.79 -4.82
C LEU A 113 -22.64 -13.92 -4.41
N ASN A 114 -23.38 -14.82 -5.06
CA ASN A 114 -24.61 -15.34 -4.50
C ASN A 114 -24.23 -16.67 -3.83
N GLY A 115 -24.05 -16.64 -2.50
CA GLY A 115 -23.84 -17.86 -1.70
C GLY A 115 -22.51 -18.01 -0.97
N LEU A 116 -21.78 -16.93 -0.63
CA LEU A 116 -20.71 -17.08 0.37
C LEU A 116 -21.32 -17.19 1.77
N PRO A 117 -20.87 -18.15 2.61
CA PRO A 117 -21.25 -18.18 4.01
C PRO A 117 -20.72 -16.94 4.73
N GLU A 118 -21.55 -16.34 5.59
CA GLU A 118 -21.17 -15.20 6.42
C GLU A 118 -19.95 -15.55 7.28
N ARG A 119 -18.96 -14.66 7.28
CA ARG A 119 -17.72 -14.84 8.05
C ARG A 119 -17.99 -14.56 9.53
N PRO A 120 -17.73 -15.52 10.44
CA PRO A 120 -18.17 -15.42 11.84
C PRO A 120 -17.54 -14.28 12.65
N TRP A 121 -16.40 -13.72 12.23
CA TRP A 121 -15.68 -12.67 12.94
C TRP A 121 -16.09 -11.24 12.57
N ARG A 122 -17.09 -11.06 11.70
CA ARG A 122 -17.60 -9.73 11.30
C ARG A 122 -18.83 -9.28 12.10
N ARG A 123 -19.12 -9.92 13.23
CA ARG A 123 -20.24 -9.57 14.11
C ARG A 123 -19.89 -8.34 14.93
N ASP A 124 -20.82 -7.38 14.96
CA ASP A 124 -20.79 -6.21 15.82
C ASP A 124 -20.72 -6.64 17.30
N PRO A 125 -19.73 -6.19 18.09
CA PRO A 125 -19.63 -6.55 19.51
C PRO A 125 -20.89 -6.20 20.32
N GLN A 126 -21.70 -5.23 19.88
CA GLN A 126 -22.91 -4.83 20.61
C GLN A 126 -24.08 -5.81 20.49
N ASN A 127 -24.09 -6.71 19.50
CA ASN A 127 -25.17 -7.68 19.28
C ASN A 127 -24.72 -9.14 19.52
N TYR A 128 -23.64 -9.35 20.27
CA TYR A 128 -23.14 -10.69 20.58
C TYR A 128 -23.90 -11.29 21.77
N VAL A 129 -24.87 -12.17 21.48
CA VAL A 129 -25.43 -13.12 22.47
C VAL A 129 -24.69 -14.45 22.30
N PRO A 130 -23.93 -14.94 23.30
CA PRO A 130 -23.33 -16.26 23.26
C PRO A 130 -24.40 -17.33 23.04
N LYS A 131 -24.11 -18.37 22.24
CA LYS A 131 -25.06 -19.47 21.98
C LYS A 131 -25.51 -20.22 23.25
N ASP A 132 -24.75 -20.10 24.33
CA ASP A 132 -24.98 -20.77 25.60
C ASP A 132 -25.58 -19.83 26.66
N TYR A 133 -26.05 -18.64 26.25
CA TYR A 133 -26.73 -17.71 27.15
C TYR A 133 -28.17 -18.18 27.39
N VAL A 134 -28.40 -18.77 28.56
CA VAL A 134 -29.74 -19.00 29.10
C VAL A 134 -30.03 -17.83 30.04
N PRO A 135 -31.06 -16.99 29.79
CA PRO A 135 -31.46 -15.97 30.75
C PRO A 135 -31.85 -16.66 32.07
N SER A 136 -31.32 -16.22 33.22
CA SER A 136 -31.89 -16.62 34.50
C SER A 136 -33.32 -16.07 34.55
N GLN A 137 -34.30 -16.97 34.65
CA GLN A 137 -35.62 -16.59 35.12
C GLN A 137 -35.48 -16.43 36.64
N ASP A 138 -35.19 -15.21 37.07
CA ASP A 138 -35.32 -14.82 38.47
C ASP A 138 -36.75 -14.26 38.64
N ASP A 139 -37.52 -14.89 39.53
CA ASP A 139 -38.83 -14.43 40.04
C ASP A 139 -38.71 -13.13 40.86
#